data_AF-A0A397FJG6-F1
#
_entry.id   AF-A0A397FJG6-F1
#
_cell.length_a   1.000
_cell.length_b   1.000
_cell.length_c   1.000
_cell.angle_alpha   90.00
_cell.angle_beta   90.00
_cell.angle_gamma   90.00
#
_symmetry.space_group_name_H-M   'P 1'
#
loop_
_entity.id
_entity.type
_entity.pdbx_description
1 polymer ?
#
loop_
_entity_poly.entity_id
_entity_poly.type
_entity_poly.pdbx_seq_one_letter_code
_entity_poly.pdbx_strand_id
1 'polypeptide(L)'
;MVTPQKYLDNKYKTKAEREKVKTINVDELLESGELDLSDYVDAEAIFLPRSNLTKLNLGEMQNLKLIFLYDNNLTSIDFLNILPCPEKLKSLVVSNNKIQPTDIAIFSRFKNLKTLKIGTSKDGLAGERRNYFYGSLESWKDLSKLESICIEATDIDRGLEYLPSSLAKATVKSELEIECAPNRSDAKCKAIQDQLRPFDYDLEAWQLCHSRKIIKVCNEKMPKSETQLITLLLTKIRETQTEITQLNKKKKITRGKRLENRLKLLQKAYDELETELEQKKMLYYETNKVEHYLKLLKKSNIFSILLLFLIIVIILIFSVISLKKYSIRNLFTYYK
;
A
#
# COMPACT_ATOMS: atom_id res chain seq x y z
N MET A 1 15.00 39.53 5.82
CA MET A 1 14.32 38.73 4.78
C MET A 1 12.88 39.25 4.71
N VAL A 2 11.96 38.64 3.96
CA VAL A 2 10.53 39.04 3.98
C VAL A 2 9.67 37.85 4.39
N THR A 3 8.52 38.10 5.01
CA THR A 3 7.55 37.05 5.31
C THR A 3 6.90 36.50 4.03
N PRO A 4 6.37 35.26 4.04
CA PRO A 4 5.69 34.69 2.89
C PRO A 4 4.51 35.54 2.40
N GLN A 5 3.74 36.11 3.33
CA GLN A 5 2.63 37.01 3.00
C GLN A 5 3.14 38.26 2.29
N LYS A 6 4.14 38.95 2.85
CA LYS A 6 4.70 40.18 2.26
C LYS A 6 5.32 39.91 0.88
N TYR A 7 5.93 38.75 0.69
CA TYR A 7 6.44 38.34 -0.62
C TYR A 7 5.31 38.26 -1.67
N LEU A 8 4.21 37.57 -1.33
CA LEU A 8 3.07 37.44 -2.25
C LEU A 8 2.31 38.75 -2.45
N ASP A 9 2.16 39.58 -1.41
CA ASP A 9 1.52 40.90 -1.52
C ASP A 9 2.30 41.83 -2.45
N ASN A 10 3.64 41.76 -2.43
CA ASN A 10 4.49 42.54 -3.34
C ASN A 10 4.39 42.06 -4.79
N LYS A 11 4.21 40.74 -4.99
CA LYS A 11 4.11 40.10 -6.31
C LYS A 11 2.72 40.27 -6.93
N TYR A 12 1.67 40.22 -6.12
CA TYR A 12 0.26 40.32 -6.52
C TYR A 12 -0.44 41.36 -5.64
N LYS A 13 -0.38 42.61 -6.10
CA LYS A 13 -0.74 43.80 -5.31
C LYS A 13 -2.24 43.93 -5.12
N THR A 14 -3.02 43.46 -6.07
CA THR A 14 -4.48 43.60 -6.09
C THR A 14 -5.16 42.24 -5.98
N LYS A 15 -6.36 42.21 -5.39
CA LYS A 15 -7.19 41.01 -5.34
C LYS A 15 -7.47 40.44 -6.73
N ALA A 16 -7.77 41.31 -7.70
CA ALA A 16 -8.03 40.91 -9.08
C ALA A 16 -6.83 40.23 -9.77
N GLU A 17 -5.59 40.55 -9.36
CA GLU A 17 -4.40 39.80 -9.80
C GLU A 17 -4.34 38.42 -9.15
N ARG A 18 -4.59 38.33 -7.84
CA ARG A 18 -4.56 37.08 -7.06
C ARG A 18 -5.59 36.06 -7.54
N GLU A 19 -6.80 36.52 -7.86
CA GLU A 19 -7.89 35.69 -8.39
C GLU A 19 -7.53 35.06 -9.76
N LYS A 20 -6.60 35.63 -10.52
CA LYS A 20 -6.16 35.07 -11.82
C LYS A 20 -5.02 34.07 -11.70
N VAL A 21 -4.41 33.94 -10.51
CA VAL A 21 -3.25 33.08 -10.31
C VAL A 21 -3.67 31.61 -10.32
N LYS A 22 -3.17 30.86 -11.30
CA LYS A 22 -3.38 29.41 -11.40
C LYS A 22 -2.34 28.60 -10.62
N THR A 23 -1.14 29.13 -10.48
CA THR A 23 -0.03 28.46 -9.77
C THR A 23 0.64 29.44 -8.84
N ILE A 24 0.65 29.11 -7.56
CA ILE A 24 1.40 29.82 -6.54
C ILE A 24 2.72 29.07 -6.38
N ASN A 25 3.83 29.72 -6.71
CA ASN A 25 5.16 29.16 -6.59
C ASN A 25 6.08 30.16 -5.89
N VAL A 26 6.66 29.71 -4.77
CA VAL A 26 7.66 30.43 -3.99
C VAL A 26 8.80 29.47 -3.69
N ASP A 27 9.94 29.70 -4.31
CA ASP A 27 11.20 28.96 -4.09
C ASP A 27 12.27 29.94 -3.60
N GLU A 28 11.92 30.70 -2.57
CA GLU A 28 12.75 31.72 -1.94
C GLU A 28 12.92 31.40 -0.46
N LEU A 29 14.09 31.70 0.10
CA LEU A 29 14.31 31.62 1.53
C LEU A 29 13.63 32.81 2.21
N LEU A 30 12.48 32.54 2.84
CA LEU A 30 11.64 33.53 3.50
C LEU A 30 11.79 33.47 5.02
N GLU A 31 11.40 34.57 5.68
CA GLU A 31 11.23 34.56 7.14
C GLU A 31 10.10 33.61 7.53
N SER A 32 10.14 33.13 8.78
CA SER A 32 9.03 32.33 9.28
C SER A 32 7.76 33.18 9.36
N GLY A 33 6.62 32.60 9.01
CA GLY A 33 5.35 33.30 9.08
C GLY A 33 4.16 32.45 8.66
N GLU A 34 2.99 33.05 8.85
CA GLU A 34 1.73 32.55 8.35
C GLU A 34 1.51 33.03 6.90
N LEU A 35 0.71 32.29 6.15
CA LEU A 35 0.32 32.64 4.80
C LEU A 35 -1.18 32.46 4.59
N ASP A 36 -1.84 33.54 4.15
CA ASP A 36 -3.23 33.52 3.75
C ASP A 36 -3.36 33.59 2.22
N LEU A 37 -3.93 32.53 1.65
CA LEU A 37 -4.18 32.40 0.22
C LEU A 37 -5.67 32.49 -0.13
N SER A 38 -6.51 33.03 0.77
CA SER A 38 -7.97 33.12 0.54
C SER A 38 -8.37 33.87 -0.73
N ASP A 39 -7.56 34.83 -1.17
CA ASP A 39 -7.80 35.60 -2.40
C ASP A 39 -7.43 34.84 -3.69
N TYR A 40 -6.76 33.69 -3.58
CA TYR A 40 -6.27 32.90 -4.71
C TYR A 40 -7.26 31.78 -5.08
N VAL A 41 -8.55 32.14 -5.13
CA VAL A 41 -9.70 31.20 -5.26
C VAL A 41 -9.60 30.24 -6.45
N ASP A 42 -8.87 30.65 -7.48
CA ASP A 42 -8.80 30.02 -8.79
C ASP A 42 -7.52 29.19 -9.00
N ALA A 43 -6.67 29.12 -7.96
CA ALA A 43 -5.43 28.39 -7.97
C ALA A 43 -5.64 26.88 -8.10
N GLU A 44 -4.79 26.24 -8.92
CA GLU A 44 -4.77 24.81 -9.15
C GLU A 44 -3.56 24.12 -8.52
N ALA A 45 -2.49 24.88 -8.25
CA ALA A 45 -1.25 24.33 -7.73
C ALA A 45 -0.56 25.28 -6.76
N ILE A 46 -0.07 24.71 -5.66
CA ILE A 46 0.71 25.41 -4.63
C ILE A 46 2.05 24.72 -4.47
N PHE A 47 3.12 25.48 -4.65
CA PHE A 47 4.51 25.09 -4.44
C PHE A 47 5.16 26.07 -3.49
N LEU A 48 5.26 25.70 -2.21
CA LEU A 48 5.88 26.51 -1.16
C LEU A 48 6.90 25.67 -0.38
N PRO A 49 7.88 25.03 -1.06
CA PRO A 49 8.91 24.27 -0.36
C PRO A 49 9.80 25.21 0.46
N ARG A 50 10.28 24.76 1.62
CA ARG A 50 11.32 25.47 2.40
C ARG A 50 10.99 26.95 2.70
N SER A 51 9.71 27.28 2.82
CA SER A 51 9.22 28.66 2.99
C SER A 51 9.06 29.07 4.46
N ASN A 52 9.59 28.27 5.40
CA ASN A 52 9.48 28.48 6.85
C ASN A 52 8.04 28.70 7.37
N LEU A 53 7.04 28.19 6.66
CA LEU A 53 5.62 28.37 6.99
C LEU A 53 5.27 27.69 8.31
N THR A 54 4.58 28.42 9.18
CA THR A 54 4.04 27.89 10.45
C THR A 54 2.56 27.61 10.37
N LYS A 55 1.85 28.33 9.49
CA LYS A 55 0.41 28.19 9.25
C LYS A 55 0.07 28.54 7.81
N LEU A 56 -0.96 27.89 7.29
CA LEU A 56 -1.46 28.11 5.94
C LEU A 56 -2.99 28.17 5.96
N ASN A 57 -3.56 29.23 5.37
CA ASN A 57 -4.97 29.30 5.05
C ASN A 57 -5.14 29.19 3.53
N LEU A 58 -5.90 28.21 3.07
CA LEU A 58 -6.19 28.01 1.65
C LEU A 58 -7.49 28.71 1.20
N GLY A 59 -8.31 29.20 2.13
CA GLY A 59 -9.66 29.66 1.81
C GLY A 59 -10.49 28.60 1.07
N GLU A 60 -11.33 29.05 0.14
CA GLU A 60 -12.28 28.19 -0.60
C GLU A 60 -11.77 27.83 -2.02
N MET A 61 -10.50 27.40 -2.15
CA MET A 61 -9.95 26.99 -3.45
C MET A 61 -10.67 25.77 -4.03
N GLN A 62 -11.46 26.00 -5.07
CA GLN A 62 -12.27 24.94 -5.69
C GLN A 62 -11.51 24.11 -6.73
N ASN A 63 -10.34 24.57 -7.20
CA ASN A 63 -9.63 23.97 -8.34
C ASN A 63 -8.30 23.32 -7.99
N LEU A 64 -7.98 23.20 -6.71
CA LEU A 64 -6.68 22.74 -6.24
C LEU A 64 -6.43 21.27 -6.58
N LYS A 65 -5.36 21.02 -7.34
CA LYS A 65 -4.92 19.70 -7.82
C LYS A 65 -3.60 19.28 -7.17
N LEU A 66 -2.75 20.24 -6.82
CA LEU A 66 -1.37 19.99 -6.39
C LEU A 66 -1.02 20.83 -5.16
N ILE A 67 -0.54 20.20 -4.10
CA ILE A 67 -0.05 20.87 -2.89
C ILE A 67 1.34 20.32 -2.54
N PHE A 68 2.34 21.19 -2.57
CA PHE A 68 3.73 20.89 -2.20
C PHE A 68 4.21 21.88 -1.13
N LEU A 69 4.26 21.40 0.11
CA LEU A 69 4.58 22.16 1.33
C LEU A 69 5.70 21.49 2.15
N TYR A 70 6.61 20.77 1.48
CA TYR A 70 7.68 20.07 2.18
C TYR A 70 8.73 21.03 2.77
N ASP A 71 9.42 20.56 3.82
CA ASP A 71 10.48 21.29 4.53
C ASP A 71 10.02 22.63 5.15
N ASN A 72 8.80 22.66 5.71
CA ASN A 72 8.26 23.82 6.43
C ASN A 72 8.20 23.56 7.96
N ASN A 73 7.54 24.45 8.69
CA ASN A 73 7.34 24.37 10.14
C ASN A 73 5.85 24.24 10.50
N LEU A 74 5.02 23.70 9.60
CA LEU A 74 3.59 23.55 9.83
C LEU A 74 3.37 22.60 11.02
N THR A 75 2.48 22.98 11.93
CA THR A 75 2.12 22.16 13.09
C THR A 75 0.80 21.40 12.91
N SER A 76 0.01 21.78 11.91
CA SER A 76 -1.27 21.17 11.58
C SER A 76 -1.48 21.13 10.06
N ILE A 77 -2.34 20.20 9.62
CA ILE A 77 -2.88 20.09 8.25
C ILE A 77 -4.39 20.37 8.19
N ASP A 78 -4.96 21.08 9.18
CA ASP A 78 -6.40 21.35 9.25
C ASP A 78 -6.94 22.10 8.02
N PHE A 79 -6.09 22.83 7.30
CA PHE A 79 -6.46 23.45 6.02
C PHE A 79 -6.94 22.42 4.97
N LEU A 80 -6.59 21.14 5.12
CA LEU A 80 -7.09 20.06 4.27
C LEU A 80 -8.54 19.68 4.58
N ASN A 81 -9.01 19.91 5.82
CA ASN A 81 -10.38 19.57 6.22
C ASN A 81 -11.42 20.47 5.56
N ILE A 82 -11.04 21.72 5.27
CA ILE A 82 -11.92 22.73 4.69
C ILE A 82 -11.87 22.79 3.16
N LEU A 83 -11.07 21.94 2.50
CA LEU A 83 -11.02 21.91 1.04
C LEU A 83 -12.41 21.55 0.46
N PRO A 84 -12.99 22.41 -0.40
CA PRO A 84 -14.35 22.21 -0.91
C PRO A 84 -14.46 21.06 -1.91
N CYS A 85 -13.41 20.85 -2.72
CA CYS A 85 -13.36 19.81 -3.77
C CYS A 85 -12.18 18.85 -3.55
N PRO A 86 -12.15 18.07 -2.44
CA PRO A 86 -11.04 17.18 -2.10
C PRO A 86 -10.75 16.14 -3.20
N GLU A 87 -11.75 15.72 -3.95
CA GLU A 87 -11.62 14.78 -5.06
C GLU A 87 -10.80 15.33 -6.23
N LYS A 88 -10.57 16.64 -6.35
CA LYS A 88 -9.70 17.18 -7.41
C LYS A 88 -8.20 17.01 -7.09
N LEU A 89 -7.85 16.80 -5.82
CA LEU A 89 -6.46 16.72 -5.39
C LEU A 89 -5.79 15.45 -5.94
N LYS A 90 -4.65 15.64 -6.61
CA LYS A 90 -3.85 14.58 -7.26
C LYS A 90 -2.51 14.36 -6.58
N SER A 91 -1.90 15.40 -6.00
CA SER A 91 -0.63 15.29 -5.29
C SER A 91 -0.66 16.11 -4.01
N LEU A 92 -0.28 15.47 -2.92
CA LEU A 92 -0.12 16.10 -1.61
C LEU A 92 1.23 15.71 -1.03
N VAL A 93 2.08 16.72 -0.85
CA VAL A 93 3.42 16.57 -0.30
C VAL A 93 3.55 17.54 0.87
N VAL A 94 3.52 17.01 2.10
CA VAL A 94 3.66 17.73 3.37
C VAL A 94 4.77 17.13 4.25
N SER A 95 5.67 16.35 3.64
CA SER A 95 6.83 15.77 4.32
C SER A 95 7.70 16.81 5.01
N ASN A 96 8.43 16.40 6.05
CA ASN A 96 9.36 17.28 6.78
C ASN A 96 8.70 18.57 7.28
N ASN A 97 7.66 18.43 8.09
CA ASN A 97 7.03 19.53 8.83
C ASN A 97 7.11 19.24 10.34
N LYS A 98 6.35 19.97 11.17
CA LYS A 98 6.24 19.76 12.62
C LYS A 98 4.83 19.30 13.00
N ILE A 99 4.19 18.52 12.12
CA ILE A 99 2.77 18.15 12.24
C ILE A 99 2.55 17.35 13.52
N GLN A 100 1.68 17.85 14.39
CA GLN A 100 1.28 17.21 15.64
C GLN A 100 0.58 15.87 15.40
N PRO A 101 0.44 15.00 16.42
CA PRO A 101 -0.21 13.69 16.28
C PRO A 101 -1.51 13.73 15.48
N THR A 102 -1.51 13.13 14.29
CA THR A 102 -2.63 13.18 13.33
C THR A 102 -2.90 11.79 12.74
N ASP A 103 -4.17 11.38 12.73
CA ASP A 103 -4.59 10.12 12.09
C ASP A 103 -4.59 10.26 10.56
N ILE A 104 -3.98 9.31 9.86
CA ILE A 104 -3.94 9.27 8.39
C ILE A 104 -5.30 9.04 7.72
N ALA A 105 -6.35 8.73 8.48
CA ALA A 105 -7.72 8.62 7.97
C ALA A 105 -8.23 9.90 7.30
N ILE A 106 -7.68 11.06 7.67
CA ILE A 106 -7.96 12.36 7.03
C ILE A 106 -7.72 12.33 5.51
N PHE A 107 -6.81 11.49 5.02
CA PHE A 107 -6.48 11.41 3.60
C PHE A 107 -7.47 10.58 2.77
N SER A 108 -8.37 9.82 3.42
CA SER A 108 -9.30 8.89 2.75
C SER A 108 -10.30 9.57 1.80
N ARG A 109 -10.51 10.89 1.95
CA ARG A 109 -11.40 11.70 1.11
C ARG A 109 -10.80 12.11 -0.23
N PHE A 110 -9.47 12.07 -0.39
CA PHE A 110 -8.79 12.48 -1.63
C PHE A 110 -8.77 11.35 -2.67
N LYS A 111 -9.93 10.90 -3.14
CA LYS A 111 -10.07 9.66 -3.94
C LYS A 111 -9.24 9.61 -5.23
N ASN A 112 -8.81 10.76 -5.77
CA ASN A 112 -8.01 10.85 -6.98
C ASN A 112 -6.51 11.08 -6.74
N LEU A 113 -6.06 10.98 -5.48
CA LEU A 113 -4.67 11.18 -5.10
C LEU A 113 -3.78 10.10 -5.74
N LYS A 114 -2.70 10.56 -6.39
CA LYS A 114 -1.64 9.75 -6.98
C LYS A 114 -0.39 9.75 -6.12
N THR A 115 -0.09 10.87 -5.46
CA THR A 115 1.11 11.02 -4.64
C THR A 115 0.73 11.53 -3.25
N LEU A 116 1.15 10.80 -2.21
CA LEU A 116 0.96 11.18 -0.82
C LEU A 116 2.27 11.06 -0.05
N LYS A 117 2.93 12.19 0.19
CA LYS A 117 4.19 12.22 0.95
C LYS A 117 3.99 12.99 2.26
N ILE A 118 3.99 12.26 3.36
CA ILE A 118 3.69 12.76 4.71
C ILE A 118 4.80 12.44 5.73
N GLY A 119 5.75 11.59 5.35
CA GLY A 119 6.85 11.14 6.21
C GLY A 119 7.86 12.24 6.57
N THR A 120 8.85 11.84 7.35
CA THR A 120 9.98 12.69 7.73
C THR A 120 11.28 11.99 7.31
N SER A 121 12.04 12.65 6.43
CA SER A 121 13.36 12.19 6.02
C SER A 121 14.39 12.40 7.14
N LYS A 122 15.58 11.82 6.97
CA LYS A 122 16.70 12.03 7.90
C LYS A 122 17.07 13.51 8.05
N ASP A 123 17.08 14.25 6.96
CA ASP A 123 17.38 15.69 6.96
C ASP A 123 16.28 16.48 7.67
N GLY A 124 15.02 16.07 7.49
CA GLY A 124 13.89 16.63 8.24
C GLY A 124 14.10 16.46 9.75
N LEU A 125 14.39 15.24 10.20
CA LEU A 125 14.66 14.95 11.62
C LEU A 125 15.86 15.73 12.16
N ALA A 126 16.95 15.84 11.39
CA ALA A 126 18.13 16.63 11.76
C ALA A 126 17.81 18.13 11.91
N GLY A 127 16.88 18.64 11.11
CA GLY A 127 16.35 20.00 11.22
C GLY A 127 15.21 20.17 12.23
N GLU A 128 15.03 19.24 13.16
CA GLU A 128 13.95 19.23 14.16
C GLU A 128 12.53 19.32 13.56
N ARG A 129 12.37 18.87 12.32
CA ARG A 129 11.07 18.70 11.67
C ARG A 129 10.65 17.25 11.87
N ARG A 130 9.51 17.03 12.50
CA ARG A 130 8.91 15.71 12.65
C ARG A 130 7.40 15.79 12.49
N ASN A 131 6.90 15.00 11.54
CA ASN A 131 5.49 14.73 11.39
C ASN A 131 5.08 13.50 12.23
N TYR A 132 4.07 13.65 13.08
CA TYR A 132 3.57 12.60 13.95
C TYR A 132 2.30 11.95 13.37
N PHE A 133 2.41 11.33 12.18
CA PHE A 133 1.30 10.57 11.62
C PHE A 133 1.18 9.17 12.23
N TYR A 134 -0.04 8.76 12.55
CA TYR A 134 -0.37 7.43 13.06
C TYR A 134 -1.63 6.89 12.38
N GLY A 135 -1.97 5.63 12.65
CA GLY A 135 -3.18 4.97 12.14
C GLY A 135 -2.88 3.73 11.30
N SER A 136 -3.81 3.38 10.42
CA SER A 136 -3.72 2.18 9.56
C SER A 136 -3.84 2.56 8.09
N LEU A 137 -3.03 1.92 7.24
CA LEU A 137 -3.11 2.04 5.77
C LEU A 137 -4.46 1.54 5.22
N GLU A 138 -5.27 0.85 6.03
CA GLU A 138 -6.67 0.51 5.71
C GLU A 138 -7.50 1.72 5.27
N SER A 139 -7.27 2.88 5.89
CA SER A 139 -7.97 4.12 5.53
C SER A 139 -7.71 4.56 4.08
N TRP A 140 -6.68 4.03 3.43
CA TRP A 140 -6.30 4.34 2.05
C TRP A 140 -6.83 3.33 1.03
N LYS A 141 -7.65 2.36 1.44
CA LYS A 141 -8.17 1.29 0.57
C LYS A 141 -8.93 1.79 -0.67
N ASP A 142 -9.52 2.98 -0.59
CA ASP A 142 -10.28 3.60 -1.67
C ASP A 142 -9.45 4.56 -2.53
N LEU A 143 -8.18 4.80 -2.19
CA LEU A 143 -7.28 5.67 -2.98
C LEU A 143 -6.78 4.93 -4.22
N SER A 144 -7.70 4.50 -5.09
CA SER A 144 -7.46 3.60 -6.21
C SER A 144 -6.50 4.12 -7.29
N LYS A 145 -6.10 5.39 -7.22
CA LYS A 145 -5.14 6.05 -8.10
C LYS A 145 -3.78 6.29 -7.46
N LEU A 146 -3.59 5.89 -6.20
CA LEU A 146 -2.34 6.14 -5.47
C LEU A 146 -1.21 5.36 -6.14
N GLU A 147 -0.14 6.04 -6.49
CA GLU A 147 1.01 5.53 -7.23
C GLU A 147 2.31 5.70 -6.45
N SER A 148 2.36 6.63 -5.48
CA SER A 148 3.56 6.93 -4.70
C SER A 148 3.21 7.36 -3.27
N ILE A 149 3.88 6.80 -2.27
CA ILE A 149 3.74 7.17 -0.86
C ILE A 149 5.07 7.37 -0.14
N CYS A 150 5.08 8.31 0.81
CA CYS A 150 6.17 8.45 1.79
C CYS A 150 5.60 8.54 3.20
N ILE A 151 5.93 7.55 4.02
CA ILE A 151 5.53 7.38 5.43
C ILE A 151 6.74 7.21 6.35
N GLU A 152 7.92 7.65 5.92
CA GLU A 152 9.16 7.58 6.70
C GLU A 152 9.00 8.20 8.09
N ALA A 153 9.63 7.59 9.09
CA ALA A 153 9.62 8.04 10.49
C ALA A 153 8.23 8.25 11.14
N THR A 154 7.17 7.65 10.60
CA THR A 154 5.81 7.71 11.17
C THR A 154 5.53 6.54 12.13
N ASP A 155 4.39 6.62 12.82
CA ASP A 155 3.87 5.56 13.70
C ASP A 155 2.82 4.69 13.01
N ILE A 156 2.86 4.61 11.67
CA ILE A 156 1.98 3.77 10.85
C ILE A 156 2.61 2.38 10.73
N ASP A 157 1.98 1.33 11.26
CA ASP A 157 2.59 0.01 11.43
C ASP A 157 1.88 -1.15 10.74
N ARG A 158 0.73 -0.91 10.11
CA ARG A 158 -0.14 -1.96 9.56
C ARG A 158 -0.95 -1.52 8.34
N GLY A 159 -1.57 -2.52 7.70
CA GLY A 159 -2.55 -2.33 6.62
C GLY A 159 -1.98 -2.39 5.20
N LEU A 160 -0.81 -3.01 4.99
CA LEU A 160 -0.23 -3.19 3.65
C LEU A 160 -1.18 -3.89 2.66
N GLU A 161 -2.00 -4.81 3.15
CA GLU A 161 -2.98 -5.57 2.36
C GLU A 161 -4.14 -4.73 1.80
N TYR A 162 -4.30 -3.50 2.27
CA TYR A 162 -5.30 -2.55 1.81
C TYR A 162 -4.79 -1.61 0.72
N LEU A 163 -3.47 -1.56 0.49
CA LEU A 163 -2.88 -0.68 -0.50
C LEU A 163 -3.34 -1.03 -1.92
N PRO A 164 -3.62 -0.02 -2.76
CA PRO A 164 -4.25 -0.22 -4.07
C PRO A 164 -3.29 -0.82 -5.09
N SER A 165 -3.86 -1.50 -6.10
CA SER A 165 -3.08 -2.12 -7.18
C SER A 165 -2.36 -1.10 -8.07
N SER A 166 -2.82 0.16 -8.11
CA SER A 166 -2.11 1.26 -8.76
C SER A 166 -0.72 1.47 -8.15
N LEU A 167 -0.61 1.41 -6.81
CA LEU A 167 0.64 1.58 -6.08
C LEU A 167 1.53 0.35 -6.29
N ALA A 168 0.95 -0.85 -6.25
CA ALA A 168 1.67 -2.09 -6.51
C ALA A 168 2.29 -2.13 -7.92
N LYS A 169 1.56 -1.68 -8.95
CA LYS A 169 2.09 -1.57 -10.32
C LYS A 169 3.18 -0.50 -10.45
N ALA A 170 3.12 0.56 -9.65
CA ALA A 170 4.12 1.61 -9.67
C ALA A 170 5.47 1.12 -9.09
N THR A 171 5.46 0.28 -8.05
CA THR A 171 6.70 -0.27 -7.45
C THR A 171 7.56 -1.11 -8.40
N VAL A 172 6.99 -1.58 -9.52
CA VAL A 172 7.73 -2.34 -10.54
C VAL A 172 8.57 -1.43 -11.45
N LYS A 173 8.14 -0.17 -11.62
CA LYS A 173 8.73 0.76 -12.60
C LYS A 173 9.88 1.59 -12.03
N SER A 174 9.96 1.74 -10.72
CA SER A 174 10.82 2.70 -10.02
C SER A 174 11.23 2.16 -8.66
N GLU A 175 12.45 2.47 -8.21
CA GLU A 175 13.03 1.96 -6.96
C GLU A 175 12.39 2.59 -5.68
N LEU A 176 11.55 3.63 -5.79
CA LEU A 176 11.20 4.49 -4.64
C LEU A 176 9.72 4.93 -4.56
N GLU A 177 8.76 4.06 -4.90
CA GLU A 177 7.33 4.42 -4.78
C GLU A 177 6.74 4.24 -3.38
N ILE A 178 7.42 3.52 -2.49
CA ILE A 178 7.04 3.37 -1.08
C ILE A 178 8.25 3.69 -0.20
N GLU A 179 8.32 4.93 0.26
CA GLU A 179 9.33 5.37 1.20
C GLU A 179 8.83 5.12 2.63
N CYS A 180 9.42 4.15 3.33
CA CYS A 180 9.01 3.74 4.68
C CYS A 180 10.18 3.53 5.65
N ALA A 181 11.32 4.18 5.39
CA ALA A 181 12.46 4.09 6.29
C ALA A 181 12.10 4.60 7.70
N PRO A 182 12.45 3.86 8.77
CA PRO A 182 12.11 4.27 10.12
C PRO A 182 12.81 5.57 10.51
N ASN A 183 14.06 5.79 10.08
CA ASN A 183 14.90 6.98 10.34
C ASN A 183 15.07 7.39 11.83
N ARG A 184 14.33 6.77 12.76
CA ARG A 184 14.44 6.83 14.22
C ARG A 184 14.17 5.43 14.79
N SER A 185 14.72 5.13 15.95
CA SER A 185 14.68 3.79 16.56
C SER A 185 13.27 3.36 16.99
N ASP A 186 12.40 4.31 17.33
CA ASP A 186 11.05 4.11 17.85
C ASP A 186 9.95 4.25 16.77
N ALA A 187 10.30 4.47 15.49
CA ALA A 187 9.32 4.59 14.41
C ALA A 187 8.61 3.27 14.15
N LYS A 188 7.28 3.27 14.25
CA LYS A 188 6.50 2.04 14.02
C LYS A 188 6.38 1.67 12.54
N CYS A 189 6.65 2.61 11.61
CA CYS A 189 6.76 2.29 10.18
C CYS A 189 7.87 1.28 9.86
N LYS A 190 8.78 0.99 10.81
CA LYS A 190 9.67 -0.17 10.75
C LYS A 190 8.93 -1.47 10.46
N ALA A 191 7.73 -1.68 11.01
CA ALA A 191 6.94 -2.90 10.77
C ALA A 191 6.49 -3.03 9.30
N ILE A 192 6.26 -1.90 8.62
CA ILE A 192 5.97 -1.85 7.19
C ILE A 192 7.25 -2.15 6.38
N GLN A 193 8.36 -1.49 6.74
CA GLN A 193 9.66 -1.74 6.11
C GLN A 193 10.08 -3.21 6.22
N ASP A 194 9.97 -3.82 7.41
CA ASP A 194 10.38 -5.20 7.66
C ASP A 194 9.58 -6.20 6.79
N GLN A 195 8.32 -5.89 6.47
CA GLN A 195 7.49 -6.70 5.58
C GLN A 195 7.86 -6.53 4.10
N LEU A 196 8.20 -5.32 3.65
CA LEU A 196 8.49 -5.02 2.24
C LEU A 196 9.94 -5.27 1.85
N ARG A 197 10.89 -5.13 2.79
CA ARG A 197 12.34 -5.27 2.53
C ARG A 197 12.74 -6.61 1.92
N PRO A 198 12.18 -7.77 2.32
CA PRO A 198 12.44 -9.06 1.68
C PRO A 198 12.05 -9.11 0.20
N PHE A 199 11.17 -8.22 -0.24
CA PHE A 199 10.66 -8.13 -1.61
C PHE A 199 11.31 -7.01 -2.42
N ASP A 200 12.42 -6.43 -1.93
CA ASP A 200 13.04 -5.23 -2.54
C ASP A 200 12.03 -4.08 -2.73
N TYR A 201 11.08 -3.96 -1.80
CA TYR A 201 9.97 -2.98 -1.85
C TYR A 201 8.98 -3.15 -3.01
N ASP A 202 8.99 -4.31 -3.67
CA ASP A 202 7.97 -4.70 -4.65
C ASP A 202 6.67 -5.10 -3.92
N LEU A 203 5.72 -4.16 -3.87
CA LEU A 203 4.44 -4.37 -3.19
C LEU A 203 3.63 -5.45 -3.91
N GLU A 204 3.67 -5.53 -5.23
CA GLU A 204 2.96 -6.58 -5.98
C GLU A 204 3.48 -7.98 -5.61
N ALA A 205 4.81 -8.16 -5.55
CA ALA A 205 5.41 -9.42 -5.12
C ALA A 205 5.01 -9.78 -3.68
N TRP A 206 5.03 -8.80 -2.77
CA TRP A 206 4.55 -8.99 -1.40
C TRP A 206 3.07 -9.41 -1.40
N GLN A 207 2.24 -8.76 -2.20
CA GLN A 207 0.81 -9.03 -2.28
C GLN A 207 0.52 -10.44 -2.80
N LEU A 208 1.24 -10.90 -3.83
CA LEU A 208 1.11 -12.27 -4.35
C LEU A 208 1.49 -13.32 -3.29
N CYS A 209 2.57 -13.10 -2.54
CA CYS A 209 2.96 -13.98 -1.43
C CYS A 209 2.02 -13.95 -0.22
N HIS A 210 1.13 -12.95 -0.14
CA HIS A 210 0.15 -12.79 0.92
C HIS A 210 -1.29 -12.78 0.41
N SER A 211 -1.54 -13.47 -0.71
CA SER A 211 -2.83 -13.49 -1.42
C SER A 211 -4.02 -13.77 -0.51
N ARG A 212 -3.89 -14.66 0.48
CA ARG A 212 -4.93 -14.95 1.49
C ARG A 212 -5.35 -13.74 2.32
N LYS A 213 -4.38 -12.93 2.78
CA LYS A 213 -4.68 -11.70 3.54
C LYS A 213 -5.46 -10.73 2.66
N ILE A 214 -5.09 -10.65 1.38
CA ILE A 214 -5.68 -9.70 0.45
C ILE A 214 -7.06 -10.16 0.00
N ILE A 215 -7.27 -11.45 -0.28
CA ILE A 215 -8.60 -11.99 -0.60
C ILE A 215 -9.58 -11.72 0.54
N LYS A 216 -9.15 -11.89 1.80
CA LYS A 216 -9.98 -11.62 2.98
C LYS A 216 -10.44 -10.16 3.06
N VAL A 217 -9.63 -9.22 2.59
CA VAL A 217 -9.81 -7.78 2.78
C VAL A 217 -10.35 -7.07 1.55
N CYS A 218 -9.93 -7.50 0.37
CA CYS A 218 -10.15 -6.85 -0.91
C CYS A 218 -11.02 -7.72 -1.83
N ASN A 219 -12.18 -8.21 -1.35
CA ASN A 219 -13.13 -9.12 -2.02
C ASN A 219 -13.34 -8.92 -3.55
N GLU A 220 -12.96 -7.76 -4.11
CA GLU A 220 -13.10 -7.38 -5.51
C GLU A 220 -11.79 -7.15 -6.30
N LYS A 221 -10.60 -7.02 -5.67
CA LYS A 221 -9.36 -6.55 -6.33
C LYS A 221 -8.32 -7.61 -6.67
N MET A 222 -8.42 -8.83 -6.13
CA MET A 222 -7.50 -9.93 -6.44
C MET A 222 -8.08 -10.90 -7.48
N PRO A 223 -7.25 -11.65 -8.21
CA PRO A 223 -7.73 -12.70 -9.09
C PRO A 223 -8.60 -13.68 -8.31
N LYS A 224 -9.78 -13.96 -8.84
CA LYS A 224 -10.80 -14.74 -8.12
C LYS A 224 -10.48 -16.23 -8.09
N SER A 225 -9.59 -16.72 -8.96
CA SER A 225 -9.22 -18.13 -9.01
C SER A 225 -7.75 -18.37 -8.67
N GLU A 226 -7.50 -19.52 -8.04
CA GLU A 226 -6.14 -19.98 -7.68
C GLU A 226 -5.27 -20.15 -8.94
N THR A 227 -5.83 -20.62 -10.06
CA THR A 227 -5.12 -20.72 -11.34
C THR A 227 -4.61 -19.37 -11.84
N GLN A 228 -5.40 -18.30 -11.69
CA GLN A 228 -4.95 -16.95 -12.06
C GLN A 228 -3.81 -16.48 -11.15
N LEU A 229 -3.91 -16.73 -9.84
CA LEU A 229 -2.85 -16.41 -8.88
C LEU A 229 -1.54 -17.16 -9.17
N ILE A 230 -1.61 -18.47 -9.47
CA ILE A 230 -0.47 -19.28 -9.90
C ILE A 230 0.18 -18.68 -11.16
N THR A 231 -0.64 -18.28 -12.13
CA THR A 231 -0.14 -17.66 -13.38
C THR A 231 0.58 -16.32 -13.12
N LEU A 232 0.05 -15.49 -12.22
CA LEU A 232 0.71 -14.24 -11.82
C LEU A 232 2.01 -14.49 -11.05
N LEU A 233 2.03 -15.45 -10.13
CA LEU A 233 3.24 -15.86 -9.42
C LEU A 233 4.34 -16.32 -10.39
N LEU A 234 4.01 -17.18 -11.36
CA LEU A 234 4.97 -17.62 -12.39
C LEU A 234 5.52 -16.46 -13.22
N THR A 235 4.64 -15.53 -13.61
CA THR A 235 5.05 -14.32 -14.34
C THR A 235 6.04 -13.52 -13.49
N LYS A 236 5.73 -13.28 -12.22
CA LYS A 236 6.58 -12.49 -11.30
C LYS A 236 7.92 -13.16 -10.97
N ILE A 237 7.93 -14.50 -10.88
CA ILE A 237 9.15 -15.30 -10.73
C ILE A 237 10.07 -15.08 -11.93
N ARG A 238 9.54 -15.20 -13.16
CA ARG A 238 10.30 -14.99 -14.40
C ARG A 238 10.85 -13.57 -14.53
N GLU A 239 10.04 -12.57 -14.19
CA GLU A 239 10.47 -11.16 -14.15
C GLU A 239 11.62 -10.96 -13.17
N THR A 240 11.49 -11.48 -11.94
CA THR A 240 12.53 -11.38 -10.91
C THR A 240 13.83 -12.07 -11.35
N GLN A 241 13.74 -13.23 -12.01
CA GLN A 241 14.91 -13.94 -12.51
C GLN A 241 15.63 -13.16 -13.63
N THR A 242 14.85 -12.47 -14.47
CA THR A 242 15.36 -11.56 -15.49
C THR A 242 16.08 -10.37 -14.85
N GLU A 243 15.49 -9.75 -13.82
CA GLU A 243 16.12 -8.65 -13.08
C GLU A 243 17.45 -9.04 -12.43
N ILE A 244 17.51 -10.20 -11.77
CA ILE A 244 18.74 -10.74 -11.18
C ILE A 244 19.83 -10.89 -12.25
N THR A 245 19.47 -11.48 -13.40
CA THR A 245 20.40 -11.67 -14.52
C THR A 245 20.93 -10.34 -15.04
N GLN A 246 20.08 -9.32 -15.14
CA GLN A 246 20.49 -7.98 -15.58
C GLN A 246 21.38 -7.27 -14.54
N LEU A 247 21.11 -7.44 -13.24
CA LEU A 247 21.90 -6.81 -12.17
C LEU A 247 23.29 -7.43 -11.98
N ASN A 248 23.42 -8.73 -12.20
CA ASN A 248 24.72 -9.41 -12.17
C ASN A 248 25.70 -8.81 -13.20
N LYS A 249 25.19 -8.35 -14.36
CA LYS A 249 25.98 -7.59 -15.35
C LYS A 249 26.46 -6.23 -14.82
N LYS A 250 25.71 -5.61 -13.90
CA LYS A 250 25.96 -4.26 -13.36
C LYS A 250 26.72 -4.27 -12.01
N LYS A 251 27.10 -5.43 -11.47
CA LYS A 251 27.86 -5.60 -10.20
C LYS A 251 27.22 -4.93 -8.96
N LYS A 252 25.89 -4.84 -8.87
CA LYS A 252 25.17 -4.29 -7.69
C LYS A 252 24.86 -5.36 -6.64
N ILE A 253 25.85 -5.72 -5.82
CA ILE A 253 25.81 -6.86 -4.88
C ILE A 253 24.64 -6.81 -3.88
N THR A 254 24.37 -5.64 -3.25
CA THR A 254 23.36 -5.55 -2.18
C THR A 254 21.93 -5.68 -2.68
N ARG A 255 21.63 -5.17 -3.89
CA ARG A 255 20.30 -5.32 -4.50
C ARG A 255 20.09 -6.75 -4.99
N GLY A 256 21.13 -7.39 -5.54
CA GLY A 256 21.11 -8.79 -5.96
C GLY A 256 20.62 -9.73 -4.85
N LYS A 257 21.19 -9.62 -3.64
CA LYS A 257 20.78 -10.42 -2.48
C LYS A 257 19.29 -10.25 -2.10
N ARG A 258 18.74 -9.04 -2.24
CA ARG A 258 17.32 -8.79 -1.94
C ARG A 258 16.41 -9.43 -3.00
N LEU A 259 16.80 -9.37 -4.27
CA LEU A 259 16.06 -10.00 -5.34
C LEU A 259 16.12 -11.53 -5.28
N GLU A 260 17.25 -12.12 -4.89
CA GLU A 260 17.36 -13.56 -4.62
C GLU A 260 16.41 -13.99 -3.49
N ASN A 261 16.32 -13.19 -2.43
CA ASN A 261 15.37 -13.45 -1.35
C ASN A 261 13.91 -13.31 -1.82
N ARG A 262 13.61 -12.29 -2.63
CA ARG A 262 12.30 -12.11 -3.27
C ARG A 262 11.93 -13.33 -4.11
N LEU A 263 12.86 -13.82 -4.95
CA LEU A 263 12.67 -15.00 -5.80
C LEU A 263 12.34 -16.24 -4.96
N LYS A 264 13.09 -16.47 -3.87
CA LYS A 264 12.86 -17.59 -2.95
C LYS A 264 11.48 -17.54 -2.31
N LEU A 265 11.03 -16.36 -1.89
CA LEU A 265 9.70 -16.18 -1.28
C LEU A 265 8.58 -16.39 -2.29
N LEU A 266 8.74 -15.89 -3.51
CA LEU A 266 7.79 -16.11 -4.60
C LEU A 266 7.68 -17.59 -4.96
N GLN A 267 8.80 -18.31 -5.09
CA GLN A 267 8.80 -19.74 -5.39
C GLN A 267 8.09 -20.53 -4.29
N LYS A 268 8.38 -20.23 -3.02
CA LYS A 268 7.69 -20.84 -1.88
C LYS A 268 6.17 -20.63 -1.95
N ALA A 269 5.72 -19.41 -2.23
CA ALA A 269 4.29 -19.10 -2.35
C ALA A 269 3.64 -19.82 -3.54
N TYR A 270 4.37 -19.99 -4.64
CA TYR A 270 3.93 -20.78 -5.79
C TYR A 270 3.74 -22.25 -5.41
N ASP A 271 4.75 -22.89 -4.81
CA ASP A 271 4.73 -24.31 -4.46
C ASP A 271 3.58 -24.62 -3.47
N GLU A 272 3.36 -23.73 -2.49
CA GLU A 272 2.25 -23.83 -1.53
C GLU A 272 0.89 -23.78 -2.24
N LEU A 273 0.70 -22.82 -3.15
CA LEU A 273 -0.57 -22.64 -3.85
C LEU A 273 -0.85 -23.75 -4.88
N GLU A 274 0.18 -24.21 -5.60
CA GLU A 274 0.08 -25.32 -6.55
C GLU A 274 -0.30 -26.62 -5.83
N THR A 275 0.35 -26.90 -4.70
CA THR A 275 0.02 -28.05 -3.84
C THR A 275 -1.44 -28.01 -3.39
N GLU A 276 -1.94 -26.84 -2.97
CA GLU A 276 -3.33 -26.67 -2.54
C GLU A 276 -4.32 -26.87 -3.68
N LEU A 277 -4.01 -26.37 -4.87
CA LEU A 277 -4.84 -26.55 -6.05
C LEU A 277 -4.93 -28.04 -6.44
N GLU A 278 -3.82 -28.77 -6.41
CA GLU A 278 -3.82 -30.20 -6.69
C GLU A 278 -4.61 -31.00 -5.64
N GLN A 279 -4.50 -30.65 -4.36
CA GLN A 279 -5.32 -31.26 -3.31
C GLN A 279 -6.81 -31.03 -3.54
N LYS A 280 -7.21 -29.82 -3.97
CA LYS A 280 -8.61 -29.52 -4.31
C LYS A 280 -9.11 -30.29 -5.52
N LYS A 281 -8.29 -30.42 -6.58
CA LYS A 281 -8.63 -31.23 -7.76
C LYS A 281 -8.87 -32.69 -7.38
N MET A 282 -7.99 -33.25 -6.55
CA MET A 282 -8.15 -34.61 -6.04
C MET A 282 -9.43 -34.77 -5.22
N LEU A 283 -9.72 -33.83 -4.31
CA LEU A 283 -10.95 -33.85 -3.52
C LEU A 283 -12.21 -33.76 -4.40
N TYR A 284 -12.19 -32.91 -5.43
CA TYR A 284 -13.30 -32.77 -6.38
C TYR A 284 -13.53 -34.07 -7.16
N TYR A 285 -12.46 -34.71 -7.64
CA TYR A 285 -12.55 -36.01 -8.31
C TYR A 285 -13.19 -37.08 -7.42
N GLU A 286 -12.72 -37.21 -6.18
CA GLU A 286 -13.27 -38.17 -5.21
C GLU A 286 -14.74 -37.87 -4.87
N THR A 287 -15.09 -36.59 -4.73
CA THR A 287 -16.48 -36.17 -4.46
C THR A 287 -17.41 -36.57 -5.61
N ASN A 288 -17.01 -36.31 -6.85
CA ASN A 288 -17.79 -36.69 -8.04
C ASN A 288 -17.94 -38.22 -8.17
N LYS A 289 -16.89 -38.97 -7.82
CA LYS A 289 -16.92 -40.42 -7.80
C LYS A 289 -17.94 -40.94 -6.77
N VAL A 290 -17.96 -40.38 -5.56
CA VAL A 290 -18.97 -40.69 -4.52
C VAL A 290 -20.38 -40.34 -4.97
N GLU A 291 -20.58 -39.15 -5.57
CA GLU A 291 -21.88 -38.75 -6.11
C GLU A 291 -22.39 -39.69 -7.20
N HIS A 292 -21.49 -40.16 -8.08
CA HIS A 292 -21.82 -41.14 -9.10
C HIS A 292 -22.28 -42.46 -8.48
N TYR A 293 -21.55 -43.00 -7.49
CA TYR A 293 -21.95 -44.22 -6.79
C TYR A 293 -23.28 -44.05 -6.04
N LEU A 294 -23.51 -42.90 -5.40
CA LEU A 294 -24.79 -42.58 -4.78
C LEU A 294 -25.95 -42.60 -5.78
N LYS A 295 -25.75 -42.07 -6.99
CA LYS A 295 -26.76 -42.12 -8.06
C LYS A 295 -27.05 -43.55 -8.52
N LEU A 296 -26.03 -44.42 -8.59
CA LEU A 296 -26.22 -45.84 -8.93
C LEU A 296 -26.97 -46.58 -7.82
N LEU A 297 -26.60 -46.36 -6.56
CA LEU A 297 -27.27 -46.95 -5.40
C LEU A 297 -28.73 -46.52 -5.31
N LYS A 298 -29.04 -45.26 -5.63
CA LYS A 298 -30.42 -44.76 -5.66
C LYS A 298 -31.33 -45.48 -6.66
N LYS A 299 -30.76 -46.08 -7.71
CA LYS A 299 -31.51 -46.87 -8.70
C LYS A 299 -31.69 -48.34 -8.29
N SER A 300 -30.98 -48.79 -7.26
CA SER A 300 -31.02 -50.16 -6.74
C SER A 300 -31.90 -50.20 -5.48
N ASN A 301 -32.85 -51.14 -5.40
CA ASN A 301 -33.77 -51.32 -4.26
C ASN A 301 -33.07 -51.81 -2.95
N ILE A 302 -31.75 -51.63 -2.79
CA ILE A 302 -30.93 -52.10 -1.65
C ILE A 302 -30.48 -50.90 -0.79
N PHE A 303 -31.38 -49.95 -0.59
CA PHE A 303 -31.02 -48.60 -0.13
C PHE A 303 -30.52 -48.54 1.34
N SER A 304 -30.96 -49.46 2.21
CA SER A 304 -30.74 -49.35 3.65
C SER A 304 -29.38 -49.87 4.14
N ILE A 305 -28.92 -51.00 3.64
CA ILE A 305 -27.66 -51.65 4.11
C ILE A 305 -26.43 -50.99 3.47
N LEU A 306 -26.52 -50.63 2.18
CA LEU A 306 -25.42 -49.97 1.46
C LEU A 306 -25.22 -48.51 1.88
N LEU A 307 -26.27 -47.81 2.32
CA LEU A 307 -26.16 -46.44 2.84
C LEU A 307 -25.34 -46.41 4.14
N LEU A 308 -25.52 -47.39 5.03
CA LEU A 308 -24.75 -47.51 6.27
C LEU A 308 -23.26 -47.76 5.98
N PHE A 309 -22.96 -48.64 5.02
CA PHE A 309 -21.58 -48.92 4.60
C PHE A 309 -20.91 -47.70 3.97
N LEU A 310 -21.67 -46.94 3.18
CA LEU A 310 -21.17 -45.73 2.54
C LEU A 310 -20.89 -44.60 3.55
N ILE A 311 -21.74 -44.43 4.56
CA ILE A 311 -21.49 -43.47 5.65
C ILE A 311 -20.18 -43.81 6.39
N ILE A 312 -19.92 -45.10 6.65
CA ILE A 312 -18.68 -45.56 7.27
C ILE A 312 -17.46 -45.23 6.39
N VAL A 313 -17.55 -45.47 5.09
CA VAL A 313 -16.46 -45.14 4.14
C VAL A 313 -16.21 -43.63 4.08
N ILE A 314 -17.27 -42.81 4.07
CA ILE A 314 -17.15 -41.34 4.07
C ILE A 314 -16.49 -40.86 5.38
N ILE A 315 -16.89 -41.40 6.54
CA ILE A 315 -16.27 -41.09 7.83
C ILE A 315 -14.79 -41.48 7.83
N LEU A 316 -14.45 -42.66 7.28
CA LEU A 316 -13.07 -43.11 7.16
C LEU A 316 -12.24 -42.18 6.26
N ILE A 317 -12.76 -41.78 5.10
CA ILE A 317 -12.10 -40.83 4.21
C ILE A 317 -11.88 -39.47 4.92
N PHE A 318 -12.89 -38.95 5.62
CA PHE A 318 -12.77 -37.70 6.37
C PHE A 318 -11.76 -37.78 7.52
N SER A 319 -11.69 -38.93 8.20
CA SER A 319 -10.72 -39.16 9.27
C SER A 319 -9.29 -39.28 8.73
N VAL A 320 -9.07 -39.90 7.57
CA VAL A 320 -7.76 -39.96 6.89
C VAL A 320 -7.32 -38.59 6.38
N ILE A 321 -8.25 -37.78 5.83
CA ILE A 321 -7.97 -36.41 5.41
C ILE A 321 -7.64 -35.52 6.63
N SER A 322 -8.37 -35.68 7.74
CA SER A 322 -8.07 -34.98 9.01
C SER A 322 -6.71 -35.37 9.59
N LEU A 323 -6.35 -36.67 9.55
CA LEU A 323 -5.05 -37.17 9.98
C LEU A 323 -3.89 -36.62 9.13
N LYS A 324 -4.06 -36.51 7.81
CA LYS A 324 -3.07 -35.85 6.94
C LYS A 324 -2.94 -34.36 7.25
N LYS A 325 -4.04 -33.67 7.52
CA LYS A 325 -4.04 -32.26 7.95
C LYS A 325 -3.34 -32.06 9.30
N TYR A 326 -3.48 -33.01 10.23
CA TYR A 326 -2.85 -33.00 11.55
C TYR A 326 -1.34 -33.30 11.49
N SER A 327 -0.94 -34.28 10.68
CA SER A 327 0.48 -34.64 10.45
C SER A 327 1.27 -33.50 9.81
N ILE A 328 0.69 -32.80 8.83
CA ILE A 328 1.31 -31.63 8.20
C ILE A 328 1.41 -30.46 9.19
N ARG A 329 0.40 -30.22 10.04
CA ARG A 329 0.46 -29.17 11.09
C ARG A 329 1.54 -29.43 12.14
N ASN A 330 1.78 -30.70 12.49
CA ASN A 330 2.82 -31.11 13.43
C ASN A 330 4.24 -31.03 12.82
N LEU A 331 4.38 -31.31 11.52
CA LEU A 331 5.63 -31.08 10.79
C LEU A 331 6.03 -29.60 10.72
N PHE A 332 5.05 -28.68 10.66
CA PHE A 332 5.30 -27.24 10.67
C PHE A 332 5.57 -26.65 12.08
N THR A 333 5.21 -27.33 13.16
CA THR A 333 5.53 -26.90 14.53
C THR A 333 6.89 -27.40 15.01
N TYR A 334 7.47 -28.42 14.37
CA TYR A 334 8.79 -28.95 14.67
C TYR A 334 9.94 -28.24 13.93
N TYR A 335 9.62 -27.35 12.97
CA TYR A 335 10.57 -26.55 12.18
C TYR A 335 10.53 -25.05 12.49
N LYS A 336 10.08 -24.68 13.69
CA LYS A 336 10.14 -23.34 14.26
C LYS A 336 10.90 -23.41 15.58
#